data_AF-A0A1F8S4A5-F1
#
_entry.id   AF-A0A1F8S4A5-F1
#
_cell.length_a   1.000
_cell.length_b   1.000
_cell.length_c   1.000
_cell.angle_alpha   90.00
_cell.angle_beta   90.00
_cell.angle_gamma   90.00
#
_symmetry.space_group_name_H-M   'P 1'
#
loop_
_entity.id
_entity.type
_entity.pdbx_description
1 polymer ?
#
loop_
_entity_poly.entity_id
_entity_poly.type
_entity_poly.pdbx_seq_one_letter_code
_entity_poly.pdbx_strand_id
1 'polypeptide(L)'
;MTESPEPMDEALAAASADVGVLAPIALTEAALEALLFVAEKPLSRREIATLAGTDRPTVDARLGDLEVSLRARGIRLLVDGDRVELATAPEGGALVARYVGAEAVRLSPASLETLAIVAYRQPVTKSAVERIRGVDSDYTIRTLLHRRLVVELGRSHAPGRPFLYGTGFEFLERFGLTSLDELPPLDADVAARLAEEGGEAVTEPLFPVDAGLETDVASDDLETRDGAPA
;
A
#
# COMPACT_ATOMS: atom_id res chain seq x y z
N MET A 1 2.82 -13.24 -35.21
CA MET A 1 3.47 -13.79 -34.02
C MET A 1 2.88 -13.03 -32.84
N THR A 2 1.75 -13.52 -32.38
CA THR A 2 1.02 -13.00 -31.23
C THR A 2 1.34 -13.97 -30.11
N GLU A 3 2.30 -13.60 -29.25
CA GLU A 3 2.52 -14.32 -28.00
C GLU A 3 1.30 -14.06 -27.12
N SER A 4 0.48 -15.10 -26.93
CA SER A 4 -0.49 -15.13 -25.84
C SER A 4 0.27 -14.98 -24.52
N PRO A 5 -0.20 -14.13 -23.59
CA PRO A 5 0.36 -14.11 -22.25
C PRO A 5 0.10 -15.46 -21.55
N GLU A 6 1.08 -15.90 -20.76
CA GLU A 6 1.13 -17.18 -20.06
C GLU A 6 -0.04 -17.41 -19.08
N PRO A 7 -0.42 -18.68 -18.81
CA PRO A 7 -1.60 -19.07 -18.02
C PRO A 7 -1.55 -18.73 -16.51
N MET A 8 -0.54 -17.97 -16.05
CA MET A 8 -0.35 -17.68 -14.62
C MET A 8 -1.16 -16.45 -14.15
N ASP A 9 -1.44 -15.49 -15.04
CA ASP A 9 -2.17 -14.25 -14.72
C ASP A 9 -3.69 -14.51 -14.55
N GLU A 10 -4.24 -15.50 -15.26
CA GLU A 10 -5.64 -15.92 -15.12
C GLU A 10 -5.91 -16.69 -13.82
N ALA A 11 -4.89 -17.37 -13.28
CA ALA A 11 -5.02 -18.15 -12.04
C ALA A 11 -5.19 -17.25 -10.79
N LEU A 12 -4.58 -16.07 -10.76
CA LEU A 12 -4.75 -15.10 -9.67
C LEU A 12 -6.08 -14.33 -9.74
N ALA A 13 -6.59 -14.04 -10.94
CA ALA A 13 -7.87 -13.35 -11.10
C ALA A 13 -9.07 -14.28 -10.80
N ALA A 14 -8.97 -15.57 -11.14
CA ALA A 14 -10.01 -16.57 -10.89
C ALA A 14 -10.08 -17.06 -9.43
N ALA A 15 -9.07 -16.78 -8.60
CA ALA A 15 -9.07 -17.13 -7.17
C ALA A 15 -9.95 -16.20 -6.30
N SER A 16 -10.52 -15.14 -6.88
CA SER A 16 -11.31 -14.13 -6.15
C SER A 16 -12.81 -14.49 -5.97
N ALA A 17 -13.27 -15.63 -6.47
CA ALA A 17 -14.71 -15.93 -6.55
C ALA A 17 -15.21 -17.19 -5.82
N ASP A 18 -14.36 -17.93 -5.10
CA ASP A 18 -14.83 -19.03 -4.24
C ASP A 18 -13.86 -19.30 -3.07
N VAL A 19 -13.74 -18.33 -2.17
CA VAL A 19 -13.19 -18.59 -0.83
C VAL A 19 -14.36 -19.09 0.02
N GLY A 20 -14.75 -20.35 -0.19
CA GLY A 20 -15.68 -21.05 0.70
C GLY A 20 -15.22 -20.88 2.14
N VAL A 21 -16.16 -20.62 3.05
CA VAL A 21 -15.97 -20.25 4.46
C VAL A 21 -14.78 -21.02 5.08
N LEU A 22 -13.60 -20.40 5.06
CA LEU A 22 -12.41 -20.95 5.70
C LEU A 22 -12.65 -20.87 7.21
N ALA A 23 -12.34 -21.95 7.92
CA ALA A 23 -12.40 -21.93 9.38
C ALA A 23 -11.50 -20.80 9.91
N PRO A 24 -11.95 -20.02 10.92
CA PRO A 24 -11.16 -18.91 11.44
C PRO A 24 -9.77 -19.38 11.87
N ILE A 25 -8.73 -18.76 11.31
CA ILE A 25 -7.35 -19.01 11.72
C ILE A 25 -7.04 -18.02 12.83
N ALA A 26 -6.48 -18.51 13.94
CA ALA A 26 -6.00 -17.63 15.00
C ALA A 26 -4.88 -16.73 14.44
N LEU A 27 -5.17 -15.43 14.28
CA LEU A 27 -4.22 -14.43 13.80
C LEU A 27 -3.23 -14.07 14.90
N THR A 28 -2.30 -14.99 15.16
CA THR A 28 -1.15 -14.76 16.05
C THR A 28 -0.09 -13.92 15.35
N GLU A 29 0.79 -13.25 16.11
CA GLU A 29 1.94 -12.52 15.54
C GLU A 29 2.78 -13.40 14.61
N ALA A 30 3.05 -14.65 15.01
CA ALA A 30 3.83 -15.59 14.20
C ALA A 30 3.13 -15.98 12.89
N ALA A 31 1.80 -16.15 12.91
CA ALA A 31 1.03 -16.44 11.69
C ALA A 31 1.01 -15.24 10.75
N LEU A 32 0.86 -14.03 11.30
CA LEU A 32 0.89 -12.78 10.52
C LEU A 32 2.30 -12.50 9.95
N GLU A 33 3.35 -12.70 10.75
CA GLU A 33 4.75 -12.61 10.31
C GLU A 33 5.02 -13.59 9.17
N ALA A 34 4.57 -14.85 9.29
CA ALA A 34 4.71 -15.85 8.23
C ALA A 34 3.95 -15.49 6.94
N LEU A 35 2.72 -14.98 7.06
CA LEU A 35 1.93 -14.51 5.92
C LEU A 35 2.63 -13.36 5.20
N LEU A 36 3.07 -12.34 5.93
CA LEU A 36 3.75 -11.19 5.34
C LEU A 36 5.14 -11.55 4.79
N PHE A 37 5.80 -12.56 5.35
CA PHE A 37 7.10 -13.03 4.85
C PHE A 37 7.00 -13.74 3.50
N VAL A 38 5.92 -14.49 3.25
CA VAL A 38 5.71 -15.19 1.97
C VAL A 38 5.02 -14.32 0.92
N ALA A 39 4.40 -13.21 1.32
CA ALA A 39 3.70 -12.32 0.41
C ALA A 39 4.69 -11.71 -0.61
N GLU A 40 4.41 -11.86 -1.91
CA GLU A 40 5.21 -11.27 -2.99
C GLU A 40 4.91 -9.78 -3.22
N LYS A 41 3.81 -9.29 -2.63
CA LYS A 41 3.31 -7.93 -2.78
C LYS A 41 2.71 -7.44 -1.45
N PRO A 42 2.67 -6.12 -1.20
CA PRO A 42 2.01 -5.56 -0.03
C PRO A 42 0.54 -5.98 0.07
N LEU A 43 0.16 -6.50 1.24
CA LEU A 43 -1.21 -6.94 1.52
C LEU A 43 -2.03 -5.80 2.12
N SER A 44 -3.27 -5.65 1.70
CA SER A 44 -4.23 -4.79 2.39
C SER A 44 -4.73 -5.43 3.69
N ARG A 45 -5.12 -4.59 4.66
CA ARG A 45 -5.76 -5.07 5.90
C ARG A 45 -7.03 -5.88 5.62
N ARG A 46 -7.76 -5.54 4.56
CA ARG A 46 -8.94 -6.30 4.09
C ARG A 46 -8.59 -7.70 3.60
N GLU A 47 -7.52 -7.85 2.81
CA GLU A 47 -7.05 -9.15 2.34
C GLU A 47 -6.65 -10.04 3.53
N ILE A 48 -5.89 -9.49 4.48
CA ILE A 48 -5.50 -10.21 5.71
C ILE A 48 -6.73 -10.63 6.52
N ALA A 49 -7.70 -9.73 6.71
CA ALA A 49 -8.94 -10.01 7.44
C ALA A 49 -9.73 -11.16 6.79
N THR A 50 -9.81 -11.15 5.46
CA THR A 50 -10.50 -12.19 4.68
C THR A 50 -9.81 -13.54 4.81
N LEU A 51 -8.48 -13.58 4.68
CA LEU A 51 -7.69 -14.81 4.80
C LEU A 51 -7.76 -15.42 6.21
N ALA A 52 -7.77 -14.59 7.24
CA ALA A 52 -7.83 -15.04 8.63
C ALA A 52 -9.25 -15.35 9.12
N GLY A 53 -10.29 -14.91 8.39
CA GLY A 53 -11.68 -15.02 8.83
C GLY A 53 -11.97 -14.13 10.05
N THR A 54 -11.43 -12.92 10.08
CA THR A 54 -11.55 -11.96 11.20
C THR A 54 -11.92 -10.56 10.71
N ASP A 55 -12.04 -9.60 11.63
CA ASP A 55 -12.36 -8.21 11.32
C ASP A 55 -11.11 -7.32 11.21
N ARG A 56 -11.27 -6.16 10.57
CA ARG A 56 -10.17 -5.20 10.37
C ARG A 56 -9.60 -4.66 11.69
N PRO A 57 -10.40 -4.33 12.72
CA PRO A 57 -9.86 -3.93 14.03
C PRO A 57 -8.94 -4.99 14.66
N THR A 58 -9.27 -6.28 14.53
CA THR A 58 -8.40 -7.35 15.02
C THR A 58 -7.09 -7.40 14.24
N VAL A 59 -7.13 -7.25 12.91
CA VAL A 59 -5.92 -7.15 12.08
C VAL A 59 -5.04 -5.97 12.51
N ASP A 60 -5.65 -4.80 12.73
CA ASP A 60 -4.95 -3.59 13.13
C ASP A 60 -4.24 -3.75 14.48
N ALA A 61 -4.91 -4.35 15.45
CA ALA A 61 -4.32 -4.66 16.75
C ALA A 61 -3.11 -5.61 16.59
N ARG A 62 -3.24 -6.65 15.76
CA ARG A 62 -2.16 -7.63 15.52
C ARG A 62 -0.99 -7.08 14.74
N LEU A 63 -1.23 -6.18 13.79
CA LEU A 63 -0.18 -5.44 13.11
C LEU A 63 0.59 -4.55 14.09
N GLY A 64 -0.10 -3.90 15.04
CA GLY A 64 0.53 -3.11 16.09
C GLY A 64 1.39 -3.96 17.04
N ASP A 65 0.87 -5.12 17.48
CA ASP A 65 1.64 -6.08 18.28
C ASP A 65 2.92 -6.53 17.54
N LEU A 66 2.78 -6.89 16.26
CA LEU A 66 3.89 -7.32 15.40
C LEU A 66 4.91 -6.18 15.18
N GLU A 67 4.47 -4.95 14.93
CA GLU A 67 5.36 -3.80 14.77
C GLU A 67 6.27 -3.64 16.00
N VAL A 68 5.69 -3.70 17.20
CA VAL A 68 6.44 -3.60 18.46
C VAL A 68 7.44 -4.75 18.61
N SER A 69 7.04 -5.98 18.31
CA SER A 69 7.91 -7.15 18.46
C SER A 69 9.05 -7.21 17.43
N LEU A 70 8.92 -6.51 16.31
CA LEU A 70 9.94 -6.39 15.27
C LEU A 70 10.97 -5.27 15.51
N ARG A 71 10.73 -4.29 16.41
CA ARG A 71 11.61 -3.11 16.58
C ARG A 71 13.09 -3.41 16.85
N ALA A 72 13.40 -4.55 17.45
CA ALA A 72 14.78 -4.96 17.76
C ALA A 72 15.33 -6.04 16.80
N ARG A 73 14.62 -6.34 15.71
CA ARG A 73 14.98 -7.38 14.74
C ARG A 73 15.57 -6.78 13.46
N GLY A 74 16.13 -7.65 12.61
CA GLY A 74 16.68 -7.27 11.29
C GLY A 74 15.63 -7.06 10.19
N ILE A 75 14.34 -7.12 10.54
CA ILE A 75 13.19 -6.87 9.65
C ILE A 75 12.22 -5.94 10.37
N ARG A 76 11.39 -5.24 9.60
CA ARG A 76 10.41 -4.27 10.10
C ARG A 76 9.14 -4.31 9.26
N LEU A 77 8.05 -3.89 9.89
CA LEU A 77 6.77 -3.69 9.21
C LEU A 77 6.76 -2.31 8.56
N LEU A 78 6.49 -2.26 7.25
CA LEU A 78 6.21 -1.03 6.52
C LEU A 78 4.70 -0.88 6.34
N VAL A 79 4.21 0.35 6.46
CA VAL A 79 2.79 0.69 6.32
C VAL A 79 2.64 1.85 5.35
N ASP A 80 1.83 1.65 4.32
CA ASP A 80 1.43 2.69 3.37
C ASP A 80 -0.10 2.65 3.18
N GLY A 81 -0.79 3.60 3.81
CA GLY A 81 -2.24 3.63 3.86
C GLY A 81 -2.84 2.35 4.46
N ASP A 82 -3.59 1.59 3.64
CA ASP A 82 -4.21 0.32 4.05
C ASP A 82 -3.30 -0.90 3.83
N ARG A 83 -2.14 -0.72 3.20
CA ARG A 83 -1.24 -1.81 2.82
C ARG A 83 -0.07 -1.95 3.78
N VAL A 84 0.39 -3.19 3.92
CA VAL A 84 1.52 -3.55 4.78
C VAL A 84 2.44 -4.57 4.09
N GLU A 85 3.73 -4.49 4.40
CA GLU A 85 4.77 -5.39 3.90
C GLU A 85 5.90 -5.53 4.93
N LEU A 86 6.61 -6.65 4.93
CA LEU A 86 7.87 -6.79 5.67
C LEU A 86 9.05 -6.34 4.81
N ALA A 87 9.93 -5.52 5.38
CA ALA A 87 11.18 -5.14 4.75
C ALA A 87 12.37 -5.39 5.68
N THR A 88 13.57 -5.41 5.12
CA THR A 88 14.78 -5.45 5.94
C THR A 88 14.95 -4.15 6.74
N ALA A 89 15.50 -4.27 7.94
CA ALA A 89 15.82 -3.13 8.77
C ALA A 89 17.05 -2.39 8.21
N PRO A 90 17.07 -1.04 8.23
CA PRO A 90 18.12 -0.25 7.60
C PRO A 90 19.52 -0.52 8.18
N GLU A 91 19.60 -0.93 9.45
CA GLU A 91 20.84 -1.33 10.14
C GLU A 91 21.55 -2.49 9.44
N GLY A 92 20.78 -3.40 8.81
CA GLY A 92 21.30 -4.53 8.02
C GLY A 92 21.67 -4.17 6.57
N GLY A 93 21.31 -2.97 6.10
CA GLY A 93 21.34 -2.61 4.68
C GLY A 93 22.73 -2.73 4.04
N ALA A 94 23.81 -2.38 4.76
CA ALA A 94 25.17 -2.50 4.23
C ALA A 94 25.59 -3.94 3.95
N LEU A 95 25.13 -4.91 4.76
CA LEU A 95 25.40 -6.33 4.56
C LEU A 95 24.56 -6.88 3.40
N VAL A 96 23.27 -6.52 3.35
CA VAL A 96 22.37 -6.89 2.25
C VAL A 96 22.89 -6.38 0.91
N ALA A 97 23.30 -5.11 0.83
CA ALA A 97 23.84 -4.52 -0.39
C ALA A 97 25.08 -5.27 -0.92
N ARG A 98 25.98 -5.69 -0.01
CA ARG A 98 27.16 -6.51 -0.38
C ARG A 98 26.77 -7.89 -0.90
N TYR A 99 25.75 -8.52 -0.31
CA TYR A 99 25.26 -9.82 -0.75
C TYR A 99 24.63 -9.76 -2.15
N VAL A 100 23.80 -8.74 -2.40
CA VAL A 100 23.12 -8.54 -3.69
C VAL A 100 24.09 -8.04 -4.78
N GLY A 101 25.27 -7.53 -4.41
CA GLY A 101 26.19 -6.90 -5.35
C GLY A 101 25.64 -5.59 -5.93
N ALA A 102 24.70 -4.96 -5.22
CA ALA A 102 24.05 -3.73 -5.68
C ALA A 102 24.95 -2.53 -5.40
N GLU A 103 25.34 -1.80 -6.44
CA GLU A 103 25.91 -0.46 -6.28
C GLU A 103 24.80 0.52 -5.86
N ALA A 104 25.13 1.42 -4.93
CA ALA A 104 24.21 2.46 -4.50
C ALA A 104 23.98 3.48 -5.64
N VAL A 105 22.98 3.21 -6.49
CA VAL A 105 22.62 4.13 -7.57
C VAL A 105 22.05 5.41 -6.98
N ARG A 106 22.83 6.47 -7.03
CA ARG A 106 22.42 7.81 -6.57
C ARG A 106 21.27 8.34 -7.44
N LEU A 107 20.37 9.09 -6.82
CA LEU A 107 19.40 9.91 -7.53
C LEU A 107 20.07 11.25 -7.89
N SER A 108 19.75 11.78 -9.06
CA SER A 108 20.19 13.13 -9.42
C SER A 108 19.48 14.18 -8.55
N PRO A 109 20.00 15.41 -8.42
CA PRO A 109 19.30 16.48 -7.73
C PRO A 109 17.88 16.72 -8.26
N ALA A 110 17.69 16.70 -9.58
CA ALA A 110 16.37 16.83 -10.20
C ALA A 110 15.43 15.67 -9.84
N SER A 111 15.96 14.44 -9.75
CA SER A 111 15.19 13.28 -9.32
C SER A 111 14.77 13.35 -7.86
N LEU A 112 15.64 13.85 -6.98
CA LEU A 112 15.31 14.06 -5.58
C LEU A 112 14.26 15.16 -5.40
N GLU A 113 14.36 16.25 -6.17
CA GLU A 113 13.37 17.32 -6.16
C GLU A 113 11.98 16.83 -6.60
N THR A 114 11.89 16.15 -7.74
CA THR A 114 10.64 15.53 -8.21
C THR A 114 10.08 14.54 -7.19
N LEU A 115 10.94 13.67 -6.62
CA LEU A 115 10.52 12.68 -5.65
C LEU A 115 9.98 13.33 -4.37
N ALA A 116 10.63 14.39 -3.90
CA ALA A 116 10.16 15.14 -2.73
C ALA A 116 8.77 15.76 -2.99
N ILE A 117 8.55 16.37 -4.16
CA ILE A 117 7.24 16.90 -4.52
C ILE A 117 6.17 15.80 -4.48
N VAL A 118 6.45 14.63 -5.05
CA VAL A 118 5.51 13.51 -5.00
C VAL A 118 5.26 13.05 -3.56
N ALA A 119 6.30 12.86 -2.74
CA ALA A 119 6.15 12.39 -1.37
C ALA A 119 5.29 13.32 -0.50
N TYR A 120 5.47 14.64 -0.63
CA TYR A 120 4.73 15.63 0.14
C TYR A 120 3.40 16.07 -0.49
N ARG A 121 3.10 15.70 -1.74
CA ARG A 121 1.89 16.13 -2.46
C ARG A 121 1.05 15.04 -3.09
N GLN A 122 1.42 13.79 -2.88
CA GLN A 122 0.59 12.69 -3.29
C GLN A 122 -0.83 12.78 -2.68
N PRO A 123 -1.87 12.38 -3.43
CA PRO A 123 -1.82 11.99 -4.85
C PRO A 123 -1.63 13.20 -5.78
N VAL A 124 -0.65 13.15 -6.69
CA VAL A 124 -0.29 14.31 -7.57
C VAL A 124 -0.20 13.93 -9.05
N THR A 125 -0.59 14.84 -9.95
CA THR A 125 -0.44 14.62 -11.41
C THR A 125 0.94 15.06 -11.92
N LYS A 126 1.40 14.49 -13.04
CA LYS A 126 2.64 14.95 -13.70
C LYS A 126 2.64 16.46 -13.97
N SER A 127 1.52 16.99 -14.49
CA SER A 127 1.43 18.40 -14.83
C SER A 127 1.51 19.30 -13.60
N ALA A 128 1.01 18.85 -12.44
CA ALA A 128 1.19 19.57 -11.19
C ALA A 128 2.66 19.58 -10.74
N VAL A 129 3.36 18.45 -10.85
CA VAL A 129 4.81 18.37 -10.58
C VAL A 129 5.59 19.33 -11.49
N GLU A 130 5.30 19.34 -12.79
CA GLU A 130 5.97 20.23 -13.76
C GLU A 130 5.73 21.70 -13.47
N ARG A 131 4.51 22.08 -13.04
CA ARG A 131 4.22 23.46 -12.62
C ARG A 131 5.06 23.86 -11.42
N ILE A 132 5.14 23.01 -10.41
CA ILE A 132 5.90 23.27 -9.18
C ILE A 132 7.40 23.40 -9.49
N ARG A 133 7.94 22.51 -10.34
CA ARG A 133 9.37 22.54 -10.72
C ARG A 133 9.69 23.63 -11.74
N GLY A 134 8.70 24.14 -12.46
CA GLY A 134 8.88 25.07 -13.57
C GLY A 134 9.59 24.49 -14.80
N VAL A 135 9.80 23.16 -14.86
CA VAL A 135 10.50 22.47 -15.96
C VAL A 135 9.89 21.09 -16.22
N ASP A 136 10.14 20.55 -17.42
CA ASP A 136 9.73 19.19 -17.80
C ASP A 136 10.25 18.15 -16.80
N SER A 137 9.37 17.22 -16.43
CA SER A 137 9.64 16.19 -15.43
C SER A 137 9.35 14.77 -15.94
N ASP A 138 9.12 14.59 -17.24
CA ASP A 138 8.68 13.33 -17.83
C ASP A 138 9.73 12.22 -17.67
N TYR A 139 10.97 12.52 -18.06
CA TYR A 139 12.09 11.60 -17.91
C TYR A 139 12.33 11.22 -16.44
N THR A 140 12.21 12.20 -15.54
CA THR A 140 12.45 12.01 -14.11
C THR A 140 11.38 11.13 -13.48
N ILE A 141 10.10 11.39 -13.75
CA ILE A 141 8.98 10.57 -13.26
C ILE A 141 9.12 9.14 -13.79
N ARG A 142 9.39 8.97 -15.09
CA ARG A 142 9.61 7.64 -15.68
C ARG A 142 10.77 6.89 -15.02
N THR A 143 11.87 7.60 -14.71
CA THR A 143 13.01 7.01 -13.99
C THR A 143 12.64 6.58 -12.57
N LEU A 144 11.85 7.40 -11.86
CA LEU A 144 11.38 7.08 -10.51
C LEU A 144 10.38 5.91 -10.51
N LEU A 145 9.50 5.82 -11.50
CA LEU A 145 8.59 4.68 -11.72
C LEU A 145 9.37 3.38 -11.98
N HIS A 146 10.38 3.40 -12.86
CA HIS A 146 11.22 2.22 -13.11
C HIS A 146 11.96 1.73 -11.87
N ARG A 147 12.27 2.65 -10.94
CA ARG A 147 12.89 2.34 -9.65
C ARG A 147 11.88 2.04 -8.54
N ARG A 148 10.58 2.09 -8.85
CA ARG A 148 9.45 1.91 -7.92
C ARG A 148 9.42 2.86 -6.72
N LEU A 149 10.18 3.95 -6.79
CA LEU A 149 10.15 5.01 -5.77
C LEU A 149 8.88 5.86 -5.90
N VAL A 150 8.32 5.89 -7.11
CA VAL A 150 7.01 6.46 -7.42
C VAL A 150 6.16 5.35 -8.02
N VAL A 151 4.86 5.38 -7.75
CA VAL A 151 3.85 4.45 -8.28
C VAL A 151 2.65 5.23 -8.82
N GLU A 152 1.86 4.58 -9.68
CA GLU A 152 0.58 5.11 -10.13
C GLU A 152 -0.52 4.73 -9.13
N LEU A 153 -1.20 5.72 -8.57
CA LEU A 153 -2.32 5.55 -7.63
C LEU A 153 -3.69 5.49 -8.33
N GLY A 154 -3.71 5.65 -9.65
CA GLY A 154 -4.93 5.69 -10.46
C GLY A 154 -4.95 6.88 -11.42
N ARG A 155 -6.15 7.36 -11.75
CA ARG A 155 -6.36 8.48 -12.67
C ARG A 155 -7.25 9.52 -12.03
N SER A 156 -6.91 10.79 -12.23
CA SER A 156 -7.75 11.90 -11.77
C SER A 156 -9.05 12.02 -12.58
N HIS A 157 -10.03 12.74 -12.03
CA HIS A 157 -11.29 13.08 -12.69
C HIS A 157 -11.19 14.31 -13.61
N ALA A 158 -10.04 14.98 -13.64
CA ALA A 158 -9.81 16.14 -14.48
C ALA A 158 -9.85 15.78 -15.98
N PRO A 159 -10.11 16.77 -16.87
CA PRO A 159 -10.08 16.56 -18.32
C PRO A 159 -8.78 15.90 -18.78
N GLY A 160 -8.91 14.88 -19.63
CA GLY A 160 -7.78 14.05 -20.09
C GLY A 160 -7.39 12.91 -19.14
N ARG A 161 -8.03 12.80 -17.96
CA ARG A 161 -7.83 11.74 -16.95
C ARG A 161 -6.35 11.37 -16.73
N PRO A 162 -5.49 12.37 -16.41
CA PRO A 162 -4.08 12.12 -16.19
C PRO A 162 -3.87 11.21 -14.98
N PHE A 163 -2.78 10.45 -15.01
CA PHE A 163 -2.36 9.59 -13.90
C PHE A 163 -2.09 10.41 -12.63
N LEU A 164 -2.46 9.81 -11.49
CA LEU A 164 -2.09 10.25 -10.16
C LEU A 164 -0.89 9.42 -9.70
N TYR A 165 0.10 10.10 -9.16
CA TYR A 165 1.34 9.52 -8.67
C TYR A 165 1.44 9.65 -7.16
N GLY A 166 2.07 8.66 -6.54
CA GLY A 166 2.44 8.62 -5.14
C GLY A 166 3.75 7.87 -4.93
N THR A 167 4.19 7.74 -3.69
CA THR A 167 5.36 6.93 -3.31
C THR A 167 4.97 5.46 -3.15
N GLY A 168 5.90 4.54 -3.38
CA GLY A 168 5.72 3.10 -3.13
C GLY A 168 6.47 2.61 -1.88
N PHE A 169 6.41 1.30 -1.61
CA PHE A 169 7.13 0.68 -0.48
C PHE A 169 8.65 0.80 -0.64
N GLU A 170 9.18 0.75 -1.86
CA GLU A 170 10.60 0.94 -2.12
C GLU A 170 11.09 2.35 -1.73
N PHE A 171 10.20 3.35 -1.69
CA PHE A 171 10.53 4.67 -1.12
C PHE A 171 10.75 4.56 0.40
N LEU A 172 9.80 3.97 1.14
CA LEU A 172 9.92 3.80 2.59
C LEU A 172 11.17 2.99 2.95
N GLU A 173 11.43 1.89 2.24
CA GLU A 173 12.63 1.09 2.42
C GLU A 173 13.91 1.91 2.19
N ARG A 174 13.99 2.60 1.04
CA ARG A 174 15.19 3.35 0.65
C ARG A 174 15.50 4.51 1.59
N PHE A 175 14.48 5.17 2.12
CA PHE A 175 14.63 6.30 3.04
C PHE A 175 14.65 5.88 4.51
N GLY A 176 14.55 4.58 4.80
CA GLY A 176 14.61 4.08 6.17
C GLY A 176 13.37 4.43 6.98
N LEU A 177 12.23 4.70 6.34
CA LEU A 177 10.96 5.04 6.98
C LEU A 177 10.11 3.78 7.18
N THR A 178 9.23 3.77 8.18
CA THR A 178 8.18 2.74 8.34
C THR A 178 6.84 3.16 7.77
N SER A 179 6.59 4.47 7.69
CA SER A 179 5.38 5.07 7.13
C SER A 179 5.65 6.47 6.60
N LEU A 180 4.71 7.02 5.83
CA LEU A 180 4.80 8.40 5.34
C LEU A 180 4.62 9.44 6.45
N ASP A 181 4.06 9.07 7.60
CA ASP A 181 3.89 9.95 8.76
C ASP A 181 5.24 10.33 9.41
N GLU A 182 6.30 9.58 9.12
CA GLU A 182 7.67 9.87 9.57
C GLU A 182 8.38 10.91 8.69
N LEU A 183 7.74 11.39 7.62
CA LEU A 183 8.34 12.42 6.77
C LEU A 183 8.56 13.71 7.57
N PRO A 184 9.75 14.34 7.45
CA PRO A 184 10.03 15.60 8.12
C PRO A 184 8.98 16.68 7.78
N PRO A 185 8.57 17.52 8.73
CA PRO A 185 7.68 18.63 8.42
C PRO A 185 8.36 19.58 7.43
N LEU A 186 7.59 20.09 6.47
CA LEU A 186 8.06 21.11 5.53
C LEU A 186 8.21 22.46 6.24
N ASP A 187 9.21 23.23 5.84
CA ASP A 187 9.29 24.65 6.19
C ASP A 187 8.02 25.37 5.71
N ALA A 188 7.52 26.32 6.52
CA ALA A 188 6.25 27.01 6.24
C ALA A 188 6.24 27.67 4.84
N ASP A 189 7.36 28.26 4.44
CA ASP A 189 7.51 28.89 3.12
C ASP A 189 7.45 27.87 1.98
N VAL A 190 8.04 26.68 2.16
CA VAL A 190 8.00 25.60 1.17
C VAL A 190 6.60 24.99 1.09
N ALA A 191 5.96 24.77 2.24
CA ALA A 191 4.59 24.28 2.31
C ALA A 191 3.61 25.22 1.61
N ALA A 192 3.75 26.54 1.83
CA ALA A 192 2.94 27.57 1.18
C ALA A 192 3.11 27.58 -0.34
N ARG A 193 4.35 27.60 -0.84
CA ARG A 193 4.64 27.59 -2.29
C ARG A 193 4.04 26.37 -2.97
N LEU A 194 4.25 25.20 -2.39
CA LEU A 194 3.65 24.00 -2.91
C LEU A 194 2.12 24.15 -2.91
N ALA A 195 1.50 24.68 -1.83
CA ALA A 195 0.04 24.75 -1.67
C ALA A 195 -0.64 25.67 -2.69
N GLU A 196 0.00 26.80 -3.02
CA GLU A 196 -0.50 27.76 -4.02
C GLU A 196 -0.54 27.18 -5.44
N GLU A 197 0.32 26.21 -5.75
CA GLU A 197 0.45 25.60 -7.07
C GLU A 197 -0.47 24.35 -7.26
N GLY A 198 -1.08 23.89 -6.16
CA GLY A 198 -1.98 22.74 -6.07
C GLY A 198 -3.45 23.12 -6.23
N GLY A 199 -3.87 23.44 -7.45
CA GLY A 199 -5.29 23.48 -7.80
C GLY A 199 -5.92 22.09 -7.72
N GLU A 200 -6.96 21.99 -6.89
CA GLU A 200 -7.90 20.88 -6.67
C GLU A 200 -7.37 19.66 -5.88
N ALA A 201 -7.47 19.75 -4.55
CA ALA A 201 -7.38 18.59 -3.66
C ALA A 201 -8.54 17.63 -3.99
N VAL A 202 -8.20 16.42 -4.42
CA VAL A 202 -9.18 15.34 -4.55
C VAL A 202 -9.53 14.85 -3.15
N THR A 203 -10.56 15.44 -2.56
CA THR A 203 -11.15 15.00 -1.28
C THR A 203 -12.13 13.87 -1.54
N GLU A 204 -11.67 12.71 -1.99
CA GLU A 204 -12.43 11.46 -1.87
C GLU A 204 -11.47 10.29 -1.60
N PRO A 205 -11.86 9.32 -0.75
CA PRO A 205 -11.04 8.16 -0.47
C PRO A 205 -10.75 7.39 -1.77
N LEU A 206 -9.48 7.01 -1.95
CA LEU A 206 -8.91 6.40 -3.16
C LEU A 206 -9.45 5.00 -3.51
N PHE A 207 -10.44 4.51 -2.77
CA PHE A 207 -11.14 3.25 -3.07
C PHE A 207 -12.64 3.45 -2.85
N PRO A 208 -13.50 2.99 -3.77
CA PRO A 208 -14.94 2.99 -3.52
C PRO A 208 -15.21 2.16 -2.27
N VAL A 209 -15.74 2.80 -1.23
CA VAL A 209 -16.56 2.08 -0.25
C VAL A 209 -17.80 1.66 -1.01
N ASP A 210 -17.89 0.36 -1.30
CA ASP A 210 -19.05 -0.20 -1.98
C ASP A 210 -20.28 0.05 -1.10
N ALA A 211 -21.09 1.03 -1.53
CA ALA A 211 -22.31 1.46 -0.86
C ALA A 211 -23.50 0.83 -1.60
N GLY A 212 -23.97 -0.31 -1.08
CA GLY A 212 -25.19 -0.99 -1.51
C GLY A 212 -25.19 -2.43 -1.01
N LEU A 213 -25.76 -2.73 0.16
CA LEU A 213 -27.13 -3.26 0.35
C LEU A 213 -27.28 -4.66 -0.30
N GLU A 214 -27.64 -5.75 0.39
CA GLU A 214 -28.65 -5.87 1.45
C GLU A 214 -28.25 -6.95 2.48
N THR A 215 -28.28 -6.61 3.77
CA THR A 215 -28.39 -7.61 4.84
C THR A 215 -29.86 -7.99 4.95
N ASP A 216 -30.24 -9.12 4.35
CA ASP A 216 -31.49 -9.78 4.68
C ASP A 216 -31.30 -10.50 6.02
N VAL A 217 -31.73 -9.83 7.09
CA VAL A 217 -31.80 -10.44 8.43
C VAL A 217 -33.04 -11.31 8.42
N ALA A 218 -32.90 -12.53 7.91
CA ALA A 218 -33.85 -13.59 8.18
C ALA A 218 -33.77 -13.92 9.67
N SER A 219 -34.79 -13.49 10.39
CA SER A 219 -35.13 -13.91 11.74
C SER A 219 -35.26 -15.44 11.78
N ASP A 220 -34.32 -16.08 12.47
CA ASP A 220 -34.35 -17.50 12.82
C ASP A 220 -35.36 -17.68 13.96
N ASP A 221 -36.58 -18.09 13.60
CA ASP A 221 -37.58 -18.56 14.57
C ASP A 221 -37.13 -19.91 15.13
N LEU A 222 -36.65 -19.89 16.37
CA LEU A 222 -36.39 -21.04 17.22
C LEU A 222 -37.70 -21.79 17.53
N GLU A 223 -38.14 -22.68 16.64
CA GLU A 223 -39.05 -23.77 17.03
C GLU A 223 -38.25 -24.91 17.67
N THR A 224 -38.24 -24.86 19.00
CA THR A 224 -37.78 -25.95 19.86
C THR A 224 -38.65 -27.19 19.62
N ARG A 225 -38.04 -28.26 19.11
CA ARG A 225 -38.59 -29.62 19.16
C ARG A 225 -38.30 -30.22 20.54
N ASP A 226 -39.32 -30.41 21.36
CA ASP A 226 -39.42 -31.49 22.37
C ASP A 226 -40.83 -31.41 22.99
N GLY A 227 -41.66 -32.44 23.17
CA GLY A 227 -41.59 -33.88 22.95
C GLY A 227 -43.02 -34.45 23.14
N ALA A 228 -43.25 -35.64 22.60
CA ALA A 228 -44.48 -36.45 22.72
C ALA A 228 -44.68 -37.02 24.16
N PRO A 229 -45.62 -37.95 24.43
CA PRO A 229 -47.06 -38.03 24.15
C PRO A 229 -47.91 -38.33 25.42
N ALA A 230 -49.23 -38.15 25.34
CA ALA A 230 -50.26 -38.98 26.02
C ALA A 230 -51.63 -38.71 25.40
#